data_AF-A0A813VA64-F1
#
_entry.id   AF-A0A813VA64-F1
#
_cell.length_a   1.000
_cell.length_b   1.000
_cell.length_c   1.000
_cell.angle_alpha   90.00
_cell.angle_beta   90.00
_cell.angle_gamma   90.00
#
_symmetry.space_group_name_H-M   'P 1'
#
loop_
_entity.id
_entity.type
_entity.pdbx_description
1 polymer ?
#
loop_
_entity_poly.entity_id
_entity_poly.type
_entity_poly.pdbx_seq_one_letter_code
_entity_poly.pdbx_strand_id
1 'polypeptide(L)'
;MQKMSFFPDLVYYTAIEFYEEKVKNENDPLTLAQSYVNIGHWHLLLNDYSKALSAYQAAYAIRTKLNQTPELLFGLGIVYTYFGSNNQ
;
A
#
# COMPACT_ATOMS: atom_id res chain seq x y z
N MET A 1 -20.60 3.65 25.08
CA MET A 1 -19.56 4.70 24.99
C MET A 1 -19.10 4.77 23.53
N GLN A 2 -19.27 5.94 22.91
CA GLN A 2 -18.94 6.24 21.51
C GLN A 2 -17.52 5.84 21.16
N LYS A 3 -17.33 5.10 20.05
CA LYS A 3 -16.03 5.04 19.37
C LYS A 3 -15.69 6.48 18.97
N MET A 4 -14.58 6.97 19.47
CA MET A 4 -14.03 8.31 19.22
C MET A 4 -13.60 8.41 17.74
N SER A 5 -14.57 8.48 16.83
CA SER A 5 -14.42 8.57 15.38
C SER A 5 -14.28 10.02 14.95
N PHE A 6 -13.17 10.65 15.31
CA PHE A 6 -12.86 12.01 14.86
C PHE A 6 -11.43 12.00 14.30
N PHE A 7 -11.35 11.97 12.96
CA PHE A 7 -10.20 12.31 12.10
C PHE A 7 -9.21 11.26 11.52
N PRO A 8 -9.16 9.96 11.88
CA PRO A 8 -8.17 9.07 11.25
C PRO A 8 -8.42 8.90 9.74
N ASP A 9 -9.68 8.77 9.33
CA ASP A 9 -10.04 8.60 7.92
C ASP A 9 -9.61 9.78 7.05
N LEU A 10 -9.80 11.02 7.53
CA LEU A 10 -9.38 12.22 6.82
C LEU A 10 -7.85 12.23 6.61
N VAL A 11 -7.09 11.87 7.64
CA VAL A 11 -5.63 11.74 7.54
C VAL A 11 -5.25 10.68 6.50
N TYR A 12 -5.98 9.56 6.45
CA TYR A 12 -5.74 8.51 5.45
C TYR A 12 -6.06 8.99 4.03
N TYR A 13 -7.18 9.68 3.82
CA TYR A 13 -7.52 10.25 2.51
C TYR A 13 -6.48 11.28 2.04
N THR A 14 -6.05 12.20 2.91
CA THR A 14 -4.99 13.15 2.58
C THR A 14 -3.66 12.46 2.25
N ALA A 15 -3.33 11.39 2.97
CA ALA A 15 -2.13 10.60 2.66
C ALA A 15 -2.24 9.89 1.31
N ILE A 16 -3.41 9.36 0.97
CA ILE A 16 -3.68 8.76 -0.34
C ILE A 16 -3.49 9.80 -1.44
N GLU A 17 -4.14 10.97 -1.35
CA GLU A 17 -4.02 12.05 -2.33
C GLU A 17 -2.56 12.48 -2.54
N PHE A 18 -1.79 12.62 -1.45
CA PHE A 18 -0.37 12.94 -1.53
C PHE A 18 0.42 11.90 -2.33
N TYR A 19 0.20 10.60 -2.07
CA TYR A 19 0.90 9.55 -2.81
C TYR A 19 0.38 9.38 -4.25
N GLU A 20 -0.89 9.61 -4.52
CA GLU A 20 -1.44 9.62 -5.88
C GLU A 20 -0.83 10.74 -6.72
N GLU A 21 -0.71 11.95 -6.16
CA GLU A 21 0.01 13.06 -6.80
C GLU A 21 1.49 12.74 -6.99
N LYS A 22 2.12 12.08 -6.01
CA LYS A 22 3.51 11.64 -6.15
C LYS A 22 3.68 10.66 -7.30
N VAL A 23 2.78 9.67 -7.43
CA VAL A 23 2.82 8.67 -8.51
C VAL A 23 2.71 9.31 -9.89
N LYS A 24 1.91 10.38 -10.05
CA LYS A 24 1.78 11.08 -11.35
C LYS A 24 3.06 11.78 -11.80
N ASN A 25 3.89 12.21 -10.84
CA ASN A 25 5.08 13.03 -11.10
C ASN A 25 6.40 12.27 -10.91
N GLU A 26 6.34 11.00 -10.49
CA GLU A 26 7.52 10.18 -10.20
C GLU A 26 7.95 9.37 -11.43
N ASN A 27 9.26 9.37 -11.71
CA ASN A 27 9.86 8.60 -12.80
C ASN A 27 10.72 7.44 -12.31
N ASP A 28 11.14 7.44 -11.03
CA ASP A 28 11.89 6.33 -10.45
C ASP A 28 10.98 5.13 -10.17
N PRO A 29 11.21 3.97 -10.82
CA PRO A 29 10.34 2.80 -10.67
C PRO A 29 10.26 2.26 -9.23
N LEU A 30 11.33 2.36 -8.44
CA LEU A 30 11.32 1.90 -7.05
C LEU A 30 10.47 2.81 -6.17
N THR A 31 10.60 4.12 -6.36
CA THR A 31 9.79 5.11 -5.66
C THR A 31 8.32 5.04 -6.06
N LEU A 32 8.02 4.76 -7.34
CA LEU A 32 6.66 4.45 -7.80
C LEU A 32 6.09 3.22 -7.08
N ALA A 33 6.82 2.11 -7.07
CA ALA A 33 6.37 0.88 -6.40
C ALA A 33 6.14 1.10 -4.90
N GLN A 34 7.01 1.86 -4.23
CA GLN A 34 6.83 2.19 -2.82
C GLN A 34 5.61 3.08 -2.57
N SER A 35 5.35 4.05 -3.45
CA SER A 35 4.18 4.93 -3.34
C SER A 35 2.88 4.15 -3.48
N TYR A 36 2.81 3.19 -4.41
CA TYR A 36 1.69 2.26 -4.52
C TYR A 36 1.49 1.37 -3.28
N VAL A 37 2.57 0.90 -2.65
CA VAL A 37 2.46 0.18 -1.36
C VAL A 37 1.82 1.05 -0.29
N ASN A 38 2.23 2.32 -0.20
CA ASN A 38 1.69 3.25 0.81
C ASN A 38 0.21 3.56 0.55
N ILE A 39 -0.20 3.75 -0.72
CA ILE A 39 -1.61 3.88 -1.10
C ILE A 39 -2.41 2.64 -0.64
N GLY A 40 -1.85 1.44 -0.87
CA GLY A 40 -2.45 0.19 -0.43
C GLY A 40 -2.64 0.11 1.09
N HIS A 41 -1.66 0.58 1.87
CA HIS A 41 -1.70 0.60 3.34
C HIS A 41 -2.84 1.50 3.85
N TRP A 42 -2.98 2.70 3.30
CA TRP A 42 -4.05 3.61 3.70
C TRP A 42 -5.43 3.09 3.34
N HIS A 43 -5.58 2.47 2.16
CA HIS A 43 -6.84 1.80 1.80
C HIS A 43 -7.16 0.60 2.71
N LEU A 44 -6.16 -0.17 3.17
CA LEU A 44 -6.39 -1.21 4.16
C LEU A 44 -6.92 -0.63 5.48
N LEU A 45 -6.35 0.48 5.96
CA LEU A 45 -6.80 1.15 7.18
C LEU A 45 -8.22 1.71 7.07
N LEU A 46 -8.62 2.10 5.86
CA LEU A 46 -9.99 2.48 5.51
C LEU A 46 -10.94 1.29 5.26
N ASN A 47 -10.43 0.06 5.32
CA ASN A 47 -11.14 -1.18 4.94
C ASN A 47 -11.61 -1.23 3.47
N ASP A 48 -11.02 -0.42 2.58
CA ASP A 48 -11.24 -0.47 1.12
C ASP A 48 -10.29 -1.51 0.51
N TYR A 49 -10.57 -2.79 0.79
CA TYR A 49 -9.70 -3.90 0.40
C TYR A 49 -9.52 -4.03 -1.12
N SER A 50 -10.53 -3.62 -1.91
CA SER A 50 -10.48 -3.65 -3.37
C SER A 50 -9.39 -2.72 -3.89
N LYS A 51 -9.41 -1.44 -3.47
CA LYS A 51 -8.39 -0.47 -3.87
C LYS A 51 -7.02 -0.80 -3.29
N ALA A 52 -6.97 -1.30 -2.06
CA ALA A 52 -5.72 -1.77 -1.46
C ALA A 52 -5.06 -2.85 -2.33
N LEU A 53 -5.83 -3.86 -2.76
CA LEU A 53 -5.34 -4.94 -3.62
C LEU A 53 -4.86 -4.40 -4.97
N SER A 54 -5.61 -3.52 -5.62
CA SER A 54 -5.20 -2.91 -6.88
C SER A 54 -3.87 -2.15 -6.76
N ALA A 55 -3.69 -1.39 -5.68
CA ALA A 55 -2.44 -0.66 -5.44
C ALA A 55 -1.25 -1.61 -5.23
N TYR A 56 -1.43 -2.69 -4.45
CA TYR A 56 -0.37 -3.69 -4.28
C TYR A 56 -0.01 -4.42 -5.58
N GLN A 57 -1.01 -4.74 -6.41
CA GLN A 57 -0.76 -5.36 -7.72
C GLN A 57 0.06 -4.43 -8.64
N ALA A 58 -0.22 -3.13 -8.61
CA ALA A 58 0.58 -2.14 -9.35
C ALA A 58 2.04 -2.11 -8.86
N ALA A 59 2.25 -2.07 -7.54
CA ALA A 59 3.59 -2.13 -6.95
C ALA A 59 4.34 -3.42 -7.34
N TYR A 60 3.65 -4.57 -7.28
CA TYR A 60 4.19 -5.87 -7.63
C TYR A 60 4.60 -5.94 -9.10
N ALA A 61 3.75 -5.44 -10.01
CA ALA A 61 4.02 -5.42 -11.44
C ALA A 61 5.29 -4.60 -11.76
N ILE A 62 5.49 -3.47 -11.08
CA ILE A 62 6.70 -2.65 -11.25
C ILE A 62 7.94 -3.39 -10.75
N ARG A 63 7.90 -3.93 -9.52
CA ARG A 63 9.04 -4.68 -8.95
C ARG A 63 9.43 -5.89 -9.78
N THR A 64 8.44 -6.61 -10.32
CA THR A 64 8.65 -7.75 -11.22
C THR A 64 9.33 -7.31 -12.52
N LYS A 65 8.91 -6.19 -13.12
CA LYS A 65 9.55 -5.63 -14.33
C LYS A 65 11.00 -5.22 -14.12
N LEU A 66 11.38 -4.87 -12.89
CA LEU A 66 12.75 -4.48 -12.55
C LEU A 66 13.69 -5.68 -12.35
N ASN A 67 13.23 -6.91 -12.59
CA ASN A 67 13.97 -8.14 -12.27
C ASN A 67 14.47 -8.18 -10.82
N GLN A 68 13.81 -7.45 -9.91
CA GLN A 68 14.01 -7.65 -8.48
C GLN A 68 13.37 -8.99 -8.15
N THR A 69 14.22 -9.95 -7.86
CA THR A 69 13.98 -11.39 -7.95
C THR A 69 12.87 -11.91 -7.02
N PRO A 70 12.36 -13.14 -7.28
CA PRO A 70 11.36 -13.81 -6.45
C PRO A 70 11.69 -13.87 -4.96
N GLU A 71 12.99 -13.87 -4.59
CA GLU A 71 13.40 -13.98 -3.18
C GLU A 71 13.02 -12.74 -2.36
N LEU A 72 13.07 -11.54 -2.94
CA LEU A 72 12.67 -10.31 -2.25
C LEU A 72 11.15 -10.25 -2.05
N LEU A 73 10.39 -10.71 -3.06
CA LEU A 73 8.93 -10.77 -3.04
C LEU A 73 8.43 -11.85 -2.06
N PHE A 74 9.16 -12.96 -1.93
CA PHE A 74 8.90 -14.00 -0.93
C PHE A 74 9.07 -13.46 0.51
N GLY A 75 10.12 -12.66 0.75
CA GLY A 75 10.32 -11.98 2.03
C GLY A 75 9.16 -11.04 2.40
N LEU A 76 8.65 -10.28 1.42
CA LEU A 76 7.46 -9.44 1.59
C LEU A 76 6.19 -10.26 1.86
N GLY A 77 5.99 -11.38 1.14
CA GLY A 77 4.85 -12.28 1.34
C GLY A 77 4.76 -12.84 2.76
N ILE A 78 5.89 -13.22 3.36
CA ILE A 78 5.93 -13.69 4.75
C ILE A 78 5.55 -12.56 5.73
N VAL A 79 6.07 -11.35 5.53
CA VAL A 79 5.76 -10.20 6.40
C VAL A 79 4.27 -9.84 6.34
N TYR A 80 3.67 -9.83 5.15
CA TYR A 80 2.23 -9.55 5.01
C TYR A 80 1.34 -10.64 5.59
N THR A 81 1.72 -11.91 5.47
CA THR A 81 0.94 -13.02 6.04
C THR A 81 0.99 -12.98 7.57
N TYR A 82 2.14 -12.67 8.16
CA TYR A 82 2.27 -12.53 9.61
C TYR A 82 1.54 -11.29 10.18
N PHE A 83 1.59 -10.15 9.49
CA PHE A 83 0.85 -8.96 9.94
C PHE A 83 -0.67 -9.08 9.70
N GLY A 84 -1.12 -9.76 8.64
CA GLY A 84 -2.54 -10.00 8.38
C GLY A 84 -3.19 -11.03 9.29
N SER A 85 -2.41 -11.96 9.87
CA SER A 85 -2.93 -13.04 10.72
C SER A 85 -3.06 -12.67 12.21
N ASN A 86 -2.49 -11.54 12.65
CA ASN A 86 -2.50 -11.11 14.05
C ASN A 86 -3.71 -10.22 14.42
N ASN A 87 -4.71 -10.11 13.54
CA ASN A 87 -5.97 -9.41 13.80
C ASN A 87 -7.14 -10.40 14.07
N GLN A 88 -6.88 -11.47 14.83
CA GLN A 88 -7.95 -12.28 15.46
C GLN A 88 -8.09 -11.93 16.94
#